data_AF-A0A9X6QVD0-F1
#
_entry.id   AF-A0A9X6QVD0-F1
#
_cell.length_a   1.000
_cell.length_b   1.000
_cell.length_c   1.000
_cell.angle_alpha   90.00
_cell.angle_beta   90.00
_cell.angle_gamma   90.00
#
_symmetry.space_group_name_H-M   'P 1'
#
loop_
_entity.id
_entity.type
_entity.pdbx_description
1 polymer ?
#
loop_
_entity_poly.entity_id
_entity_poly.type
_entity_poly.pdbx_seq_one_letter_code
_entity_poly.pdbx_strand_id
1 'polypeptide(L)'
;MRKLNHLYLKAVSNVLLIYFSAFVLGFLVMYFSGIEFVKDINQIHHNYISFETFGKIFFNNFKIYILLLTGIFLLKIPTIINLIINGGVFGFYLGGLHQDFEHVLLPLLIHGIPEILGFFIAAYIAFLGKEKFCIRKKFNICLLFLGAFLIFIAAVIETLISPLFI
;
A
#
# COMPACT_ATOMS: atom_id res chain seq x y z
N MET A 1 -7.09 -8.70 29.75
CA MET A 1 -7.60 -8.11 28.49
C MET A 1 -6.99 -6.74 28.13
N ARG A 2 -6.89 -5.75 29.03
CA ARG A 2 -6.31 -4.41 28.72
C ARG A 2 -4.89 -4.43 28.11
N LYS A 3 -3.95 -5.20 28.67
CA LYS A 3 -2.58 -5.34 28.12
C LYS A 3 -2.56 -5.92 26.70
N LEU A 4 -3.50 -6.82 26.37
CA LEU A 4 -3.62 -7.39 25.03
C LEU A 4 -4.08 -6.32 24.03
N ASN A 5 -5.13 -5.56 24.35
CA ASN A 5 -5.61 -4.49 23.48
C ASN A 5 -4.53 -3.42 23.21
N HIS A 6 -3.75 -3.05 24.22
CA HIS A 6 -2.63 -2.12 24.06
C HIS A 6 -1.60 -2.62 23.02
N LEU A 7 -1.30 -3.91 23.00
CA LEU A 7 -0.34 -4.48 22.04
C LEU A 7 -0.86 -4.50 20.60
N TYR A 8 -2.17 -4.69 20.42
CA TYR A 8 -2.82 -4.64 19.11
C TYR A 8 -2.84 -3.21 18.59
N LEU A 9 -3.18 -2.24 19.45
CA LEU A 9 -3.09 -0.81 19.13
C LEU A 9 -1.66 -0.39 18.79
N LYS A 10 -0.67 -0.89 19.54
CA LYS A 10 0.75 -0.64 19.23
C LYS A 10 1.16 -1.18 17.87
N ALA A 11 0.66 -2.36 17.46
CA ALA A 11 0.94 -2.90 16.13
C ALA A 11 0.37 -2.00 15.03
N VAL A 12 -0.89 -1.55 15.17
CA VAL A 12 -1.50 -0.59 14.24
C VAL A 12 -0.71 0.72 14.20
N SER A 13 -0.41 1.31 15.36
CA SER A 13 0.34 2.56 15.46
C SER A 13 1.72 2.46 14.81
N ASN A 14 2.43 1.35 14.98
CA ASN A 14 3.73 1.15 14.35
C ASN A 14 3.63 1.13 12.82
N VAL A 15 2.64 0.41 12.27
CA VAL A 15 2.42 0.34 10.82
C VAL A 15 2.15 1.72 10.25
N LEU A 16 1.19 2.45 10.85
CA LEU A 16 0.83 3.80 10.41
C LEU A 16 1.99 4.77 10.52
N LEU A 17 2.70 4.78 11.65
CA LEU A 17 3.81 5.70 11.88
C LEU A 17 4.94 5.46 10.87
N ILE A 18 5.36 4.22 10.65
CA ILE A 18 6.41 3.89 9.69
C ILE A 18 6.00 4.32 8.28
N TYR A 19 4.81 3.91 7.82
CA TYR A 19 4.35 4.23 6.47
C TYR A 19 4.20 5.73 6.25
N PHE A 20 3.48 6.44 7.13
CA PHE A 20 3.22 7.87 6.96
C PHE A 20 4.48 8.72 7.17
N SER A 21 5.42 8.30 8.03
CA SER A 21 6.71 8.98 8.14
C SER A 21 7.50 8.89 6.83
N ALA A 22 7.55 7.71 6.21
CA ALA A 22 8.22 7.52 4.92
C ALA A 22 7.51 8.29 3.81
N PHE A 23 6.18 8.26 3.80
CA PHE A 23 5.35 9.05 2.88
C PHE A 23 5.65 10.54 2.96
N VAL A 24 5.60 11.13 4.17
CA VAL A 24 5.86 12.56 4.35
C VAL A 24 7.29 12.91 3.91
N LEU A 25 8.28 12.07 4.27
CA LEU A 25 9.66 12.30 3.83
C LEU A 25 9.79 12.24 2.30
N GLY A 26 9.24 11.22 1.65
CA GLY A 26 9.27 11.10 0.19
C GLY A 26 8.59 12.27 -0.51
N PHE A 27 7.43 12.70 0.01
CA PHE A 27 6.70 13.85 -0.46
C PHE A 27 7.52 15.13 -0.37
N LEU A 28 8.07 15.44 0.81
CA LEU A 28 8.85 16.66 1.02
C LEU A 28 10.12 16.67 0.16
N VAL A 29 10.80 15.53 0.04
CA VAL A 29 11.99 15.41 -0.84
C VAL A 29 11.65 15.79 -2.26
N MET A 30 10.57 15.24 -2.82
CA MET A 30 10.18 15.55 -4.20
C MET A 30 9.66 16.98 -4.34
N TYR A 31 8.78 17.41 -3.43
CA TYR A 31 8.20 18.76 -3.45
C TYR A 31 9.27 19.86 -3.45
N PHE A 32 10.31 19.73 -2.62
CA PHE A 32 11.40 20.70 -2.55
C PHE A 32 12.50 20.48 -3.59
N SER A 33 12.51 19.37 -4.33
CA SER A 33 13.49 19.13 -5.38
C SER A 33 13.31 20.02 -6.61
N GLY A 34 12.10 20.57 -6.80
CA GLY A 34 11.73 21.34 -7.99
C GLY A 34 11.67 20.51 -9.28
N ILE A 35 11.71 19.18 -9.18
CA ILE A 35 11.53 18.27 -10.32
C ILE A 35 10.04 18.22 -10.65
N GLU A 36 9.69 18.55 -11.89
CA GLU A 36 8.33 18.39 -12.42
C GLU A 36 8.27 17.14 -13.30
N PHE A 37 7.25 16.31 -13.12
CA PHE A 37 7.01 15.20 -14.02
C PHE A 37 6.46 15.75 -15.35
N VAL A 38 7.26 15.64 -16.42
CA VAL A 38 6.82 15.99 -17.77
C VAL A 38 5.69 15.04 -18.20
N LYS A 39 4.47 15.57 -18.37
CA LYS A 39 3.34 14.82 -18.93
C LYS A 39 3.58 14.57 -20.42
N ASP A 40 3.94 13.34 -20.79
CA ASP A 40 3.85 12.91 -22.18
C ASP A 40 2.41 12.45 -22.48
N ILE A 41 1.57 13.41 -22.91
CA ILE A 41 0.14 13.22 -23.17
C ILE A 41 -0.12 12.16 -24.26
N ASN A 42 0.88 11.88 -25.11
CA ASN A 42 0.76 10.93 -26.21
C ASN A 42 0.98 9.46 -25.81
N GLN A 43 1.39 9.17 -24.56
CA GLN A 43 1.61 7.79 -24.09
C GLN A 43 0.43 7.17 -23.33
N ILE A 44 -0.67 7.90 -23.12
CA ILE A 44 -1.88 7.41 -22.41
C ILE A 44 -2.74 6.48 -23.31
N HIS A 45 -2.11 5.76 -24.26
CA HIS A 45 -2.81 4.91 -25.21
C HIS A 45 -3.12 3.51 -24.64
N HIS A 46 -4.39 3.34 -24.26
CA HIS A 46 -5.28 2.17 -24.44
C HIS A 46 -4.92 0.76 -23.92
N ASN A 47 -3.72 0.49 -23.39
CA ASN A 47 -3.35 -0.86 -22.94
C ASN A 47 -3.73 -1.22 -21.49
N TYR A 48 -4.44 -0.35 -20.78
CA TYR A 48 -4.81 -0.60 -19.37
C TYR A 48 -5.92 -1.65 -19.21
N ILE A 49 -6.80 -1.81 -20.21
CA ILE A 49 -7.95 -2.71 -20.16
C ILE A 49 -7.59 -4.10 -20.70
N SER A 50 -6.49 -4.69 -20.25
CA SER A 50 -6.13 -6.06 -20.61
C SER A 50 -6.00 -6.94 -19.39
N PHE A 51 -6.35 -8.22 -19.54
CA PHE A 51 -6.18 -9.21 -18.47
C PHE A 51 -4.69 -9.38 -18.11
N GLU A 52 -3.78 -9.15 -19.06
CA GLU A 52 -2.34 -9.15 -18.81
C GLU A 52 -1.93 -7.99 -17.88
N THR A 53 -2.47 -6.79 -18.11
CA THR A 53 -2.22 -5.61 -17.26
C THR A 53 -2.76 -5.84 -15.85
N PHE A 54 -3.99 -6.34 -15.72
CA PHE A 54 -4.56 -6.75 -14.44
C PHE A 54 -3.66 -7.75 -13.70
N GLY A 55 -3.22 -8.81 -14.40
CA GLY A 55 -2.34 -9.83 -13.85
C GLY A 55 -1.04 -9.22 -13.31
N LYS A 56 -0.38 -8.37 -14.10
CA LYS A 56 0.86 -7.69 -13.69
C LYS A 56 0.67 -6.85 -12.42
N ILE A 57 -0.36 -6.00 -12.38
CA ILE A 57 -0.67 -5.15 -11.22
C ILE A 57 -0.98 -6.02 -9.99
N PHE A 58 -1.91 -6.96 -10.14
CA PHE A 58 -2.33 -7.84 -9.05
C PHE A 58 -1.14 -8.64 -8.48
N PHE A 59 -0.35 -9.30 -9.32
CA PHE A 59 0.78 -10.10 -8.84
C PHE A 59 1.88 -9.25 -8.22
N ASN A 60 2.13 -8.04 -8.70
CA ASN A 60 3.10 -7.13 -8.11
C ASN A 60 2.68 -6.74 -6.67
N ASN A 61 1.43 -6.31 -6.51
CA ASN A 61 0.90 -5.93 -5.20
C ASN A 61 0.73 -7.13 -4.27
N PHE A 62 0.30 -8.27 -4.79
CA PHE A 62 0.19 -9.49 -4.01
C PHE A 62 1.56 -10.00 -3.55
N LYS A 63 2.62 -9.85 -4.37
CA LYS A 63 3.99 -10.15 -3.96
C LYS A 63 4.44 -9.28 -2.79
N ILE A 64 4.17 -7.97 -2.83
CA ILE A 64 4.45 -7.06 -1.71
C ILE A 64 3.67 -7.49 -0.46
N TYR A 65 2.38 -7.80 -0.61
CA TYR A 65 1.53 -8.29 0.48
C TYR A 65 2.11 -9.53 1.16
N ILE A 66 2.53 -10.54 0.38
CA ILE A 66 3.18 -11.74 0.93
C ILE A 66 4.52 -11.41 1.59
N LEU A 67 5.31 -10.52 0.98
CA LEU A 67 6.61 -10.16 1.52
C LEU A 67 6.48 -9.42 2.86
N LEU A 68 5.48 -8.55 3.03
CA LEU A 68 5.15 -7.95 4.32
C LEU A 68 4.87 -9.01 5.40
N LEU A 69 4.16 -10.10 5.05
CA LEU A 69 3.85 -11.20 5.97
C LEU A 69 5.08 -12.02 6.39
N THR A 70 6.13 -12.09 5.56
CA THR A 70 7.38 -12.80 5.92
C THR A 70 8.05 -12.22 7.16
N GLY A 71 7.77 -10.95 7.50
CA GLY A 71 8.25 -10.33 8.72
C GLY A 71 7.76 -10.98 10.01
N ILE A 72 6.72 -11.83 9.98
CA ILE A 72 6.36 -12.69 11.12
C ILE A 72 7.55 -13.56 11.56
N PHE A 73 8.35 -14.03 10.60
CA PHE A 73 9.48 -14.93 10.81
C PHE A 73 10.81 -14.20 10.84
N LEU A 74 10.93 -13.10 10.10
CA LEU A 74 12.18 -12.36 9.87
C LEU A 74 12.28 -11.09 10.72
N LEU A 75 11.89 -11.17 12.00
CA LEU A 75 12.00 -10.07 12.97
C LEU A 75 11.38 -8.74 12.50
N LYS A 76 10.34 -8.80 11.66
CA LYS A 76 9.65 -7.65 11.05
C LYS A 76 10.50 -6.81 10.08
N ILE A 77 11.75 -7.19 9.81
CA ILE A 77 12.65 -6.44 8.93
C ILE A 77 12.08 -6.29 7.51
N PRO A 78 11.60 -7.35 6.84
CA PRO A 78 11.00 -7.21 5.50
C PRO A 78 9.77 -6.29 5.53
N THR A 79 8.97 -6.38 6.60
CA THR A 79 7.78 -5.54 6.79
C THR A 79 8.16 -4.06 6.86
N ILE A 80 9.13 -3.71 7.71
CA ILE A 80 9.57 -2.33 7.90
C ILE A 80 10.12 -1.76 6.60
N ILE A 81 11.02 -2.50 5.92
CA ILE A 81 11.60 -2.08 4.65
C ILE A 81 10.52 -1.81 3.61
N ASN A 82 9.52 -2.69 3.51
CA ASN A 82 8.47 -2.53 2.49
C ASN A 82 7.48 -1.43 2.82
N LEU A 83 7.16 -1.19 4.10
CA LEU A 83 6.38 -0.01 4.48
C LEU A 83 7.13 1.28 4.14
N ILE A 84 8.44 1.33 4.37
CA ILE A 84 9.26 2.51 4.02
C ILE A 84 9.29 2.71 2.51
N ILE A 85 9.58 1.66 1.72
CA ILE A 85 9.64 1.77 0.26
C ILE A 85 8.28 2.19 -0.31
N ASN A 86 7.20 1.50 0.05
CA ASN A 86 5.87 1.81 -0.51
C ASN A 86 5.39 3.19 -0.07
N GLY A 87 5.53 3.54 1.21
CA GLY A 87 5.15 4.87 1.69
C GLY A 87 5.99 5.97 1.04
N GLY A 88 7.31 5.81 1.01
CA GLY A 88 8.24 6.77 0.43
C GLY A 88 8.06 6.97 -1.07
N VAL A 89 7.91 5.89 -1.84
CA VAL A 89 7.67 5.95 -3.29
C VAL A 89 6.33 6.63 -3.58
N PHE A 90 5.27 6.29 -2.85
CA PHE A 90 3.96 6.92 -3.01
C PHE A 90 4.02 8.44 -2.70
N GLY A 91 4.67 8.79 -1.58
CA GLY A 91 4.91 10.20 -1.22
C GLY A 91 5.72 10.93 -2.28
N PHE A 92 6.78 10.32 -2.78
CA PHE A 92 7.62 10.88 -3.83
C PHE A 92 6.81 11.16 -5.11
N TYR A 93 6.04 10.19 -5.62
CA TYR A 93 5.21 10.40 -6.81
C TYR A 93 4.18 11.50 -6.61
N LEU A 94 3.49 11.52 -5.47
CA LEU A 94 2.55 12.60 -5.15
C LEU A 94 3.24 13.96 -5.04
N GLY A 95 4.44 14.01 -4.45
CA GLY A 95 5.21 15.26 -4.37
C GLY A 95 5.56 15.83 -5.74
N GLY A 96 5.80 15.00 -6.75
CA GLY A 96 6.08 15.47 -8.11
C GLY A 96 4.85 15.82 -8.93
N LEU A 97 3.66 15.40 -8.48
CA LEU A 97 2.37 15.68 -9.11
C LEU A 97 1.60 16.81 -8.40
N HIS A 98 2.23 17.53 -7.47
CA HIS A 98 1.56 18.50 -6.60
C HIS A 98 0.83 19.63 -7.35
N GLN A 99 1.28 19.99 -8.56
CA GLN A 99 0.62 21.01 -9.39
C GLN A 99 -0.63 20.47 -10.12
N ASP A 100 -0.76 19.15 -10.25
CA ASP A 100 -1.79 18.45 -11.04
C ASP A 100 -2.73 17.61 -10.16
N PHE A 101 -2.75 17.86 -8.85
CA PHE A 101 -3.52 17.06 -7.90
C PHE A 101 -5.00 16.92 -8.25
N GLU A 102 -5.62 17.96 -8.79
CA GLU A 102 -7.03 17.92 -9.17
C GLU A 102 -7.33 16.82 -10.21
N HIS A 103 -6.36 16.47 -11.06
CA HIS A 103 -6.52 15.49 -12.13
C HIS A 103 -6.05 14.08 -11.74
N VAL A 104 -5.07 13.96 -10.84
CA VAL A 104 -4.43 12.66 -10.54
C VAL A 104 -4.88 12.07 -9.20
N LEU A 105 -5.30 12.91 -8.25
CA LEU A 105 -5.58 12.47 -6.90
C LEU A 105 -6.76 11.49 -6.84
N LEU A 106 -7.84 11.76 -7.59
CA LEU A 106 -9.01 10.89 -7.59
C LEU A 106 -8.69 9.49 -8.16
N PRO A 107 -8.17 9.35 -9.40
CA PRO A 107 -7.79 8.04 -9.92
C PRO A 107 -6.82 7.30 -9.01
N LEU A 108 -5.85 8.01 -8.42
CA LEU A 108 -4.87 7.44 -7.49
C LEU A 108 -5.49 6.93 -6.19
N LEU A 109 -6.41 7.69 -5.59
CA LEU A 109 -7.01 7.31 -4.31
C LEU A 109 -7.99 6.14 -4.43
N ILE A 110 -8.75 6.04 -5.53
CA ILE A 110 -9.78 5.00 -5.68
C ILE A 110 -9.16 3.60 -5.62
N HIS A 111 -7.99 3.37 -6.24
CA HIS A 111 -7.28 2.09 -6.13
C HIS A 111 -6.24 2.07 -4.99
N GLY A 112 -5.59 3.21 -4.70
CA GLY A 112 -4.56 3.30 -3.67
C GLY A 112 -5.09 3.05 -2.26
N ILE A 113 -6.31 3.48 -1.94
CA ILE A 113 -6.92 3.22 -0.62
C ILE A 113 -7.04 1.70 -0.34
N PRO A 114 -7.72 0.89 -1.19
CA PRO A 114 -7.83 -0.53 -0.94
C PRO A 114 -6.45 -1.22 -0.92
N GLU A 115 -5.52 -0.83 -1.79
CA GLU A 115 -4.17 -1.39 -1.81
C GLU A 115 -3.43 -1.16 -0.48
N ILE A 116 -3.35 0.10 -0.03
CA ILE A 116 -2.66 0.49 1.19
C ILE A 116 -3.30 -0.18 2.41
N LEU A 117 -4.64 -0.28 2.45
CA LEU A 117 -5.33 -1.01 3.52
C LEU A 117 -4.96 -2.50 3.52
N GLY A 118 -4.85 -3.13 2.35
CA GLY A 118 -4.35 -4.50 2.22
C GLY A 118 -2.94 -4.64 2.80
N PHE A 119 -2.01 -3.77 2.41
CA PHE A 119 -0.65 -3.75 2.96
C PHE A 119 -0.61 -3.50 4.47
N PHE A 120 -1.44 -2.60 4.98
CA PHE A 120 -1.53 -2.33 6.41
C PHE A 120 -2.01 -3.53 7.20
N ILE A 121 -2.96 -4.31 6.66
CA ILE A 121 -3.39 -5.56 7.29
C ILE A 121 -2.24 -6.57 7.34
N ALA A 122 -1.53 -6.80 6.24
CA ALA A 122 -0.38 -7.71 6.22
C ALA A 122 0.70 -7.28 7.22
N ALA A 123 1.05 -6.00 7.22
CA ALA A 123 2.05 -5.46 8.12
C ALA A 123 1.60 -5.57 9.58
N TYR A 124 0.34 -5.26 9.88
CA TYR A 124 -0.22 -5.40 11.22
C TYR A 124 -0.10 -6.84 11.73
N ILE A 125 -0.44 -7.83 10.89
CA ILE A 125 -0.30 -9.24 11.22
C ILE A 125 1.17 -9.59 11.50
N ALA A 126 2.12 -9.07 10.71
CA ALA A 126 3.54 -9.24 10.95
C ALA A 126 4.00 -8.62 12.28
N PHE A 127 3.52 -7.42 12.62
CA PHE A 127 3.85 -6.73 13.86
C PHE A 127 3.25 -7.39 15.11
N LEU A 128 2.10 -8.06 15.00
CA LEU A 128 1.53 -8.87 16.08
C LEU A 128 2.47 -10.03 16.46
N GLY A 129 3.08 -10.67 15.47
CA GLY A 129 3.91 -11.86 15.64
C GLY A 129 3.10 -13.14 15.90
N LYS A 130 3.79 -14.29 15.86
CA LYS A 130 3.18 -15.63 15.90
C LYS A 130 2.29 -15.87 17.12
N GLU A 131 2.76 -15.54 18.32
CA GLU A 131 2.04 -15.85 19.57
C GLU A 131 0.66 -15.17 19.61
N LYS A 132 0.62 -13.85 19.34
CA LYS A 132 -0.63 -13.08 19.34
C LYS A 132 -1.51 -13.41 18.15
N PHE A 133 -0.90 -13.78 17.02
CA PHE A 133 -1.65 -14.30 15.89
C PHE A 133 -2.48 -15.51 16.32
N CYS A 134 -1.88 -16.46 17.05
CA CYS A 134 -2.55 -17.67 17.54
C CYS A 134 -3.67 -17.38 18.55
N ILE A 135 -3.52 -16.38 19.43
CA ILE A 135 -4.55 -16.01 20.43
C ILE A 135 -5.88 -15.63 19.75
N ARG A 136 -5.83 -14.93 18.61
CA ARG A 136 -7.03 -14.55 17.83
C ARG A 136 -7.03 -15.15 16.43
N LYS A 137 -6.63 -16.41 16.30
CA LYS A 137 -6.40 -17.10 15.02
C LYS A 137 -7.53 -16.89 14.00
N LYS A 138 -8.78 -17.15 14.37
CA LYS A 138 -9.94 -17.01 13.45
C LYS A 138 -10.07 -15.60 12.89
N PHE A 139 -10.01 -14.60 13.77
CA PHE A 139 -10.08 -13.19 13.38
C PHE A 139 -8.90 -12.78 12.49
N ASN A 140 -7.68 -13.18 12.86
CA ASN A 140 -6.48 -12.82 12.10
C ASN A 140 -6.41 -13.51 10.73
N ILE A 141 -6.93 -14.73 10.60
CA ILE A 141 -7.09 -15.41 9.30
C ILE A 141 -8.12 -14.68 8.44
N CYS A 142 -9.26 -14.27 9.02
CA CYS A 142 -10.26 -13.48 8.31
C CYS A 142 -9.66 -12.14 7.82
N LEU A 143 -8.85 -11.48 8.64
CA LEU A 143 -8.08 -10.30 8.22
C LEU A 143 -7.13 -10.62 7.05
N LEU A 144 -6.41 -11.74 7.07
CA LEU A 144 -5.53 -12.10 5.95
C LEU A 144 -6.29 -12.26 4.63
N PHE A 145 -7.48 -12.87 4.66
CA PHE A 145 -8.33 -12.97 3.48
C PHE A 145 -8.89 -11.62 3.06
N LEU A 146 -9.30 -10.78 4.01
CA LEU A 146 -9.74 -9.42 3.73
C LEU A 146 -8.63 -8.59 3.08
N GLY A 147 -7.40 -8.68 3.58
CA GLY A 147 -6.25 -7.99 3.01
C GLY A 147 -5.97 -8.44 1.56
N ALA A 148 -5.95 -9.74 1.30
CA ALA A 148 -5.78 -10.27 -0.06
C ALA A 148 -6.93 -9.84 -0.99
N PHE A 149 -8.16 -9.82 -0.49
CA PHE A 149 -9.33 -9.36 -1.24
C PHE A 149 -9.26 -7.87 -1.58
N LEU A 150 -8.75 -7.04 -0.66
CA LEU A 150 -8.50 -5.62 -0.92
C LEU A 150 -7.44 -5.40 -2.01
N ILE A 151 -6.37 -6.20 -2.03
CA ILE A 151 -5.37 -6.17 -3.11
C ILE A 151 -5.99 -6.54 -4.46
N PHE A 152 -6.88 -7.54 -4.46
CA PHE A 152 -7.63 -7.90 -5.67
C PHE A 152 -8.52 -6.74 -6.14
N ILE A 153 -9.30 -6.13 -5.25
CA ILE A 153 -10.14 -4.97 -5.58
C ILE A 153 -9.28 -3.83 -6.13
N ALA A 154 -8.17 -3.50 -5.49
CA ALA A 154 -7.27 -2.44 -5.95
C ALA A 154 -6.81 -2.68 -7.39
N ALA A 155 -6.37 -3.89 -7.72
CA ALA A 155 -5.95 -4.23 -9.07
C ALA A 155 -7.10 -4.15 -10.10
N VAL A 156 -8.33 -4.55 -9.72
CA VAL A 156 -9.52 -4.39 -10.57
C VAL A 156 -9.79 -2.91 -10.85
N ILE A 157 -9.78 -2.08 -9.81
CA ILE A 157 -10.01 -0.63 -9.93
C ILE A 157 -8.92 -0.01 -10.80
N GLU A 158 -7.65 -0.34 -10.55
CA GLU A 158 -6.51 0.23 -11.28
C GLU A 158 -6.54 -0.13 -12.77
N THR A 159 -7.02 -1.34 -13.10
CA THR A 159 -7.12 -1.80 -14.48
C THR A 159 -8.33 -1.22 -15.21
N LEU A 160 -9.48 -1.14 -14.55
CA LEU A 160 -10.77 -0.88 -15.21
C LEU A 160 -11.33 0.52 -14.96
N ILE A 161 -11.01 1.13 -13.82
CA ILE A 161 -11.66 2.34 -13.33
C ILE A 161 -10.69 3.53 -13.35
N SER A 162 -9.46 3.38 -12.84
CA SER A 162 -8.47 4.46 -12.84
C SER A 162 -8.23 5.07 -14.24
N PRO A 163 -8.20 4.29 -15.34
CA PRO A 163 -8.05 4.85 -16.69
C PRO A 163 -9.24 5.68 -17.17
N LEU A 164 -10.40 5.61 -16.52
CA LEU A 164 -11.57 6.44 -16.88
C LEU A 164 -11.45 7.88 -16.37
N PHE A 165 -10.48 8.14 -15.49
CA PHE A 165 -10.27 9.44 -14.85
C PHE A 165 -8.94 10.11 -15.25
N ILE A 166 -8.17 9.47 -16.14
CA ILE A 166 -6.88 9.96 -16.68
C ILE A 166 -7.07 10.24 -18.16
#